data_AF-A0AAW5SZ85-F1
#
_entry.id   AF-A0AAW5SZ85-F1
#
_cell.length_a   1.000
_cell.length_b   1.000
_cell.length_c   1.000
_cell.angle_alpha   90.00
_cell.angle_beta   90.00
_cell.angle_gamma   90.00
#
_symmetry.space_group_name_H-M   'P 1'
#
loop_
_entity.id
_entity.type
_entity.pdbx_description
1 polymer ?
#
loop_
_entity_poly.entity_id
_entity_poly.type
_entity_poly.pdbx_seq_one_letter_code
_entity_poly.pdbx_strand_id
1 'polypeptide(L)'
;MLSAVFAAGAIGLAMIPSKAGERLDAERARLFTHSEAFWARWPGNRVFEAPYDELFVEATRCERVIEIYQRQRGTNVRPATGQARKIYDVANRQIATYQQMLATVHNAMNHAISQGRGPQLPSN
;
A
#
# COMPACT_ATOMS: atom_id res chain seq x y z
N MET A 1 63.35 -4.87 -5.10
CA MET A 1 62.48 -4.10 -6.02
C MET A 1 61.05 -4.58 -5.82
N LEU A 2 60.15 -3.65 -5.46
CA LEU A 2 58.67 -3.69 -5.43
C LEU A 2 58.00 -4.74 -4.48
N SER A 3 57.30 -4.38 -3.40
CA SER A 3 55.97 -3.71 -3.30
C SER A 3 54.93 -4.34 -4.25
N ALA A 4 53.68 -4.63 -3.92
CA ALA A 4 52.83 -4.26 -2.79
C ALA A 4 51.43 -4.90 -3.00
N VAL A 5 50.69 -5.05 -1.89
CA VAL A 5 49.26 -4.75 -1.73
C VAL A 5 48.18 -5.78 -2.13
N PHE A 6 47.42 -6.12 -1.09
CA PHE A 6 46.10 -6.73 -1.03
C PHE A 6 45.07 -5.99 -1.89
N ALA A 7 44.19 -6.73 -2.56
CA ALA A 7 42.89 -6.21 -3.00
C ALA A 7 41.80 -7.19 -2.56
N ALA A 8 41.26 -6.93 -1.37
CA ALA A 8 39.98 -7.46 -0.93
C ALA A 8 38.90 -6.91 -1.87
N GLY A 9 38.27 -7.78 -2.66
CA GLY A 9 37.12 -7.44 -3.49
C GLY A 9 35.88 -7.23 -2.64
N ALA A 10 35.76 -6.05 -2.03
CA ALA A 10 34.48 -5.58 -1.53
C ALA A 10 33.58 -5.27 -2.73
N ILE A 11 32.67 -6.20 -3.06
CA ILE A 11 31.52 -5.89 -3.92
C ILE A 11 30.57 -5.04 -3.07
N GLY A 12 30.89 -3.76 -2.97
CA GLY A 12 29.91 -2.74 -2.62
C GLY A 12 28.90 -2.69 -3.75
N LEU A 13 27.79 -3.42 -3.60
CA LEU A 13 26.61 -3.19 -4.41
C LEU A 13 26.08 -1.81 -4.02
N ALA A 14 26.62 -0.77 -4.66
CA ALA A 14 26.11 0.58 -4.55
C ALA A 14 24.61 0.52 -4.86
N MET A 15 23.78 0.84 -3.86
CA MET A 15 22.36 1.06 -4.05
C MET A 15 22.20 2.30 -4.93
N ILE A 16 22.26 2.10 -6.24
CA ILE A 16 21.73 3.07 -7.19
C ILE A 16 20.22 3.00 -7.00
N PRO A 17 19.55 4.07 -6.51
CA PRO A 17 18.10 4.11 -6.50
C PRO A 17 17.64 3.92 -7.95
N SER A 18 16.98 2.79 -8.22
CA SER A 18 16.45 2.55 -9.54
C SER A 18 15.27 3.50 -9.76
N LYS A 19 15.13 4.04 -10.97
CA LYS A 19 13.94 4.81 -11.38
C LYS A 19 12.63 4.08 -11.07
N ALA A 20 12.67 2.74 -11.01
CA ALA A 20 11.54 1.90 -10.61
C ALA A 20 11.20 2.04 -9.12
N GLY A 21 12.21 2.07 -8.24
CA GLY A 21 12.02 2.30 -6.80
C GLY A 21 11.44 3.69 -6.51
N GLU A 22 11.99 4.73 -7.14
CA GLU A 22 11.49 6.11 -6.99
C GLU A 22 10.04 6.26 -7.46
N ARG A 23 9.68 5.61 -8.58
CA ARG A 23 8.30 5.61 -9.09
C ARG A 23 7.34 4.91 -8.12
N LEU A 24 7.74 3.77 -7.55
CA LEU A 24 6.94 3.05 -6.56
C LEU A 24 6.75 3.88 -5.29
N ASP A 25 7.80 4.56 -4.83
CA ASP A 25 7.73 5.43 -3.65
C ASP A 25 6.81 6.64 -3.89
N ALA A 26 6.89 7.26 -5.07
CA ALA A 26 6.01 8.36 -5.46
C ALA A 26 4.55 7.90 -5.63
N GLU A 27 4.32 6.73 -6.21
CA GLU A 27 2.99 6.13 -6.32
C GLU A 27 2.41 5.88 -4.93
N ARG A 28 3.18 5.26 -4.03
CA ARG A 28 2.75 5.01 -2.64
C ARG A 28 2.42 6.30 -1.90
N ALA A 29 3.26 7.33 -2.02
CA ALA A 29 3.00 8.63 -1.38
C ALA A 29 1.68 9.24 -1.87
N ARG A 30 1.42 9.20 -3.19
CA ARG A 30 0.14 9.69 -3.76
C ARG A 30 -1.05 8.90 -3.24
N LEU A 31 -0.96 7.57 -3.22
CA LEU A 31 -2.03 6.70 -2.70
C LEU A 31 -2.37 7.05 -1.24
N PHE A 32 -1.35 7.27 -0.40
CA PHE A 32 -1.53 7.67 0.99
C PHE A 32 -2.18 9.03 1.13
N THR A 33 -1.67 10.04 0.44
CA THR A 33 -2.26 11.39 0.48
C THR A 33 -3.73 11.37 0.06
N HIS A 34 -4.07 10.62 -0.99
CA HIS A 34 -5.46 10.49 -1.39
C HIS A 34 -6.29 9.74 -0.35
N SER A 35 -5.80 8.62 0.20
CA SER A 35 -6.52 7.83 1.21
C SER A 35 -6.76 8.68 2.47
N GLU A 36 -5.75 9.39 2.96
CA GLU A 36 -5.87 10.34 4.07
C GLU A 36 -6.93 11.41 3.79
N ALA A 37 -6.94 11.99 2.59
CA ALA A 37 -7.96 12.98 2.21
C ALA A 37 -9.39 12.39 2.22
N PHE A 38 -9.54 11.13 1.79
CA PHE A 38 -10.82 10.42 1.86
C PHE A 38 -11.26 10.22 3.31
N TRP A 39 -10.39 9.69 4.18
CA TRP A 39 -10.72 9.42 5.59
C TRP A 39 -10.88 10.69 6.43
N ALA A 40 -10.22 11.79 6.06
CA ALA A 40 -10.44 13.10 6.66
C ALA A 40 -11.83 13.68 6.32
N ARG A 41 -12.30 13.44 5.08
CA ARG A 41 -13.65 13.83 4.63
C ARG A 41 -14.73 12.95 5.27
N TRP A 42 -14.46 11.65 5.38
CA TRP A 42 -15.42 10.64 5.86
C TRP A 42 -14.94 9.91 7.11
N PRO A 43 -14.76 10.60 8.25
CA PRO A 43 -14.20 9.99 9.45
C PRO A 43 -15.19 9.06 10.16
N GLY A 44 -14.68 7.94 10.66
CA GLY A 44 -15.46 6.99 11.47
C GLY A 44 -16.72 6.51 10.76
N ASN A 45 -17.87 6.62 11.41
CA ASN A 45 -19.15 6.15 10.86
C ASN A 45 -19.64 6.97 9.65
N ARG A 46 -19.08 8.16 9.39
CA ARG A 46 -19.47 8.96 8.21
C ARG A 46 -19.09 8.30 6.89
N VAL A 47 -18.19 7.32 6.89
CA VAL A 47 -17.87 6.53 5.69
C VAL A 47 -19.10 5.84 5.08
N PHE A 48 -20.13 5.52 5.87
CA PHE A 48 -21.37 4.92 5.38
C PHE A 48 -22.28 5.90 4.61
N GLU A 49 -22.04 7.21 4.78
CA GLU A 49 -22.75 8.27 4.07
C GLU A 49 -22.06 8.63 2.75
N ALA A 50 -20.81 8.22 2.56
CA ALA A 50 -20.01 8.55 1.38
C ALA A 50 -20.69 8.06 0.07
N PRO A 51 -20.53 8.80 -1.03
CA PRO A 51 -20.95 8.36 -2.35
C PRO A 51 -20.30 7.03 -2.76
N TYR A 52 -21.03 6.18 -3.49
CA TYR A 52 -20.56 4.85 -3.89
C TYR A 52 -19.30 4.91 -4.77
N ASP A 53 -19.20 5.89 -5.65
CA ASP A 53 -18.02 6.14 -6.48
C ASP A 53 -16.79 6.51 -5.65
N GLU A 54 -16.95 7.36 -4.62
CA GLU A 54 -15.85 7.67 -3.69
C GLU A 54 -15.42 6.42 -2.90
N LEU A 55 -16.37 5.60 -2.44
CA LEU A 55 -16.11 4.33 -1.76
C LEU A 55 -15.37 3.34 -2.67
N PHE A 56 -15.81 3.18 -3.91
CA PHE A 56 -15.18 2.30 -4.90
C PHE A 56 -13.73 2.72 -5.20
N VAL A 57 -13.49 4.03 -5.32
CA VAL A 57 -12.14 4.58 -5.52
C VAL A 57 -11.25 4.36 -4.30
N GLU A 58 -11.77 4.46 -3.07
CA GLU A 58 -11.01 4.10 -1.86
C GLU A 58 -10.73 2.59 -1.77
N ALA A 59 -11.69 1.73 -2.12
CA ALA A 59 -11.48 0.28 -2.14
C ALA A 59 -10.32 -0.09 -3.08
N THR A 60 -10.35 0.44 -4.31
CA THR A 60 -9.28 0.24 -5.31
C THR A 60 -7.92 0.71 -4.80
N ARG A 61 -7.88 1.86 -4.09
CA ARG A 61 -6.63 2.37 -3.49
C ARG A 61 -6.12 1.47 -2.38
N CYS A 62 -7.00 0.98 -1.50
CA CYS A 62 -6.62 0.04 -0.45
C CYS A 62 -6.03 -1.25 -1.03
N GLU A 63 -6.66 -1.81 -2.07
CA GLU A 63 -6.16 -2.99 -2.79
C GLU A 63 -4.77 -2.75 -3.38
N ARG A 64 -4.57 -1.60 -4.04
CA ARG A 64 -3.26 -1.25 -4.62
C ARG A 64 -2.17 -1.11 -3.55
N VAL A 65 -2.48 -0.51 -2.41
CA VAL A 65 -1.53 -0.40 -1.30
C VAL A 65 -1.18 -1.78 -0.75
N ILE A 66 -2.17 -2.65 -0.55
CA ILE A 66 -1.96 -4.03 -0.10
C ILE A 66 -1.03 -4.75 -1.07
N GLU A 67 -1.26 -4.64 -2.38
CA GLU A 67 -0.43 -5.26 -3.41
C GLU A 67 1.03 -4.76 -3.35
N ILE A 68 1.25 -3.45 -3.21
CA ILE A 68 2.60 -2.86 -3.08
C ILE A 68 3.33 -3.46 -1.87
N TYR A 69 2.66 -3.56 -0.73
CA TYR A 69 3.28 -4.12 0.47
C TYR A 69 3.45 -5.63 0.42
N GLN A 70 2.58 -6.36 -0.27
CA GLN A 70 2.78 -7.80 -0.53
C GLN A 70 4.03 -8.05 -1.37
N ARG A 71 4.24 -7.24 -2.43
CA ARG A 71 5.46 -7.29 -3.24
C ARG A 71 6.70 -6.90 -2.44
N GLN A 72 6.61 -5.85 -1.61
CA GLN A 72 7.69 -5.43 -0.72
C GLN A 72 8.04 -6.51 0.31
N ARG A 73 7.04 -7.23 0.82
CA ARG A 73 7.22 -8.34 1.76
C ARG A 73 8.00 -9.49 1.13
N GLY A 74 7.72 -9.79 -0.15
CA GLY A 74 8.42 -10.76 -0.99
C GLY A 74 8.30 -12.24 -0.58
N THR A 75 7.95 -12.53 0.67
CA THR A 75 7.78 -13.88 1.22
C THR A 75 6.62 -13.92 2.21
N ASN A 76 6.05 -15.11 2.43
CA ASN A 76 5.09 -15.32 3.51
C ASN A 76 5.77 -15.78 4.82
N VAL A 77 7.02 -16.23 4.74
CA VAL A 77 7.79 -16.70 5.90
C VAL A 77 8.51 -15.52 6.56
N ARG A 78 8.26 -15.32 7.85
CA ARG A 78 8.89 -14.24 8.61
C ARG A 78 10.40 -14.49 8.78
N PRO A 79 11.29 -13.58 8.33
CA PRO A 79 12.73 -13.72 8.54
C PRO A 79 13.10 -13.66 10.03
N ALA A 80 14.12 -14.40 10.44
CA ALA A 80 14.52 -14.52 11.84
C ALA A 80 15.08 -13.20 12.42
N THR A 81 15.95 -12.50 11.68
CA THR A 81 16.62 -11.26 12.14
C THR A 81 16.96 -10.33 10.96
N GLY A 82 17.54 -9.17 11.26
CA GLY A 82 18.13 -8.25 10.26
C GLY A 82 17.13 -7.37 9.51
N GLN A 83 17.61 -6.75 8.43
CA GLN A 83 16.84 -5.78 7.63
C GLN A 83 15.62 -6.41 6.96
N ALA A 84 15.73 -7.65 6.49
CA ALA A 84 14.62 -8.38 5.89
C ALA A 84 13.45 -8.56 6.87
N ARG A 85 13.75 -8.83 8.16
CA ARG A 85 12.71 -8.90 9.21
C ARG A 85 12.01 -7.56 9.42
N LYS A 86 12.75 -6.46 9.45
CA LYS A 86 12.17 -5.11 9.60
C LYS A 86 11.23 -4.77 8.43
N ILE A 87 11.66 -5.04 7.20
CA ILE A 87 10.86 -4.81 5.99
C ILE A 87 9.58 -5.67 6.04
N TYR A 88 9.71 -6.95 6.38
CA TYR A 88 8.59 -7.87 6.53
C TYR A 88 7.59 -7.39 7.59
N ASP A 89 8.06 -7.01 8.77
CA ASP A 89 7.22 -6.56 9.88
C ASP A 89 6.50 -5.22 9.55
N VAL A 90 7.17 -4.31 8.84
CA VAL A 90 6.52 -3.07 8.34
C VAL A 90 5.46 -3.39 7.30
N ALA A 91 5.77 -4.21 6.30
CA ALA A 91 4.84 -4.58 5.25
C ALA A 91 3.60 -5.28 5.81
N ASN A 92 3.77 -6.22 6.74
CA ASN A 92 2.63 -6.92 7.36
C ASN A 92 1.74 -5.99 8.18
N ARG A 93 2.30 -5.03 8.93
CA ARG A 93 1.49 -4.04 9.65
C ARG A 93 0.64 -3.22 8.68
N GLN A 94 1.24 -2.74 7.59
CA GLN A 94 0.53 -1.94 6.60
C GLN A 94 -0.52 -2.76 5.86
N ILE A 95 -0.22 -4.00 5.47
CA ILE A 95 -1.21 -4.92 4.88
C ILE A 95 -2.40 -5.09 5.82
N ALA A 96 -2.17 -5.36 7.11
CA ALA A 96 -3.25 -5.55 8.08
C ALA A 96 -4.11 -4.29 8.23
N THR A 97 -3.48 -3.11 8.32
CA THR A 97 -4.20 -1.83 8.39
C THR A 97 -5.11 -1.63 7.16
N TYR A 98 -4.56 -1.77 5.96
CA TYR A 98 -5.34 -1.55 4.74
C TYR A 98 -6.37 -2.64 4.46
N GLN A 99 -6.16 -3.86 4.94
CA GLN A 99 -7.20 -4.91 4.91
C GLN A 99 -8.39 -4.56 5.79
N GLN A 100 -8.16 -3.99 6.97
CA GLN A 100 -9.24 -3.52 7.85
C GLN A 100 -9.99 -2.33 7.25
N MET A 101 -9.26 -1.38 6.65
CA MET A 101 -9.85 -0.25 5.93
C MET A 101 -10.69 -0.72 4.74
N LEU A 102 -10.15 -1.63 3.92
CA LEU A 102 -10.86 -2.22 2.78
C LEU A 102 -12.15 -2.93 3.21
N ALA A 103 -12.10 -3.72 4.28
CA ALA A 103 -13.29 -4.38 4.82
C ALA A 103 -14.35 -3.36 5.26
N THR A 104 -13.94 -2.24 5.87
CA THR A 104 -14.83 -1.15 6.27
C THR A 104 -15.49 -0.49 5.05
N VAL A 105 -14.71 -0.21 4.01
CA VAL A 105 -15.20 0.39 2.76
C VAL A 105 -16.16 -0.56 2.04
N HIS A 106 -15.85 -1.85 1.95
CA HIS A 106 -16.77 -2.85 1.40
C HIS A 106 -18.09 -2.94 2.19
N ASN A 107 -18.04 -2.87 3.51
CA ASN A 107 -19.24 -2.82 4.33
C ASN A 107 -20.07 -1.56 4.04
N ALA A 108 -19.42 -0.40 3.88
CA ALA A 108 -20.09 0.84 3.49
C ALA A 108 -20.69 0.78 2.07
N MET A 109 -19.99 0.15 1.11
CA MET A 109 -20.50 -0.09 -0.23
C MET A 109 -21.74 -0.99 -0.21
N ASN A 110 -21.70 -2.10 0.52
CA ASN A 110 -22.84 -3.01 0.69
C ASN A 110 -24.02 -2.29 1.34
N HIS A 111 -23.75 -1.45 2.33
CA HIS A 111 -24.77 -0.61 2.95
C HIS A 111 -25.38 0.38 1.93
N ALA A 112 -24.57 1.09 1.15
CA ALA A 112 -25.05 1.99 0.10
C ALA A 112 -25.93 1.27 -0.94
N ILE A 113 -25.53 0.06 -1.37
CA ILE A 113 -26.35 -0.79 -2.26
C ILE A 113 -27.69 -1.12 -1.62
N SER A 114 -27.71 -1.52 -0.34
CA SER A 114 -28.97 -1.83 0.38
C SER A 114 -29.92 -0.63 0.48
N GLN A 115 -29.39 0.59 0.39
CA GLN A 115 -30.15 1.85 0.39
C GLN A 115 -30.51 2.34 -1.03
N GLY A 116 -30.26 1.54 -2.07
CA GLY A 116 -30.50 1.94 -3.47
C GLY A 116 -29.49 2.96 -4.02
N ARG A 117 -28.40 3.25 -3.28
CA ARG A 117 -27.30 4.16 -3.68
C ARG A 117 -26.13 3.38 -4.30
N GLY A 118 -26.41 2.22 -4.89
CA GLY A 118 -25.40 1.35 -5.50
C GLY A 118 -24.76 1.94 -6.77
N PRO A 119 -23.98 1.14 -7.52
CA PRO A 119 -23.38 1.58 -8.77
C PRO A 119 -24.45 2.15 -9.70
N GLN A 120 -24.28 3.41 -10.12
CA GLN A 120 -25.12 3.98 -11.16
C GLN A 120 -24.69 3.39 -12.49
N LEU A 121 -25.56 2.58 -13.09
CA LEU A 121 -25.38 2.16 -14.48
C LEU A 121 -25.51 3.41 -15.37
N PRO A 122 -24.64 3.59 -16.37
CA PRO A 122 -24.82 4.67 -17.33
C PRO A 122 -26.18 4.52 -18.01
N SER A 123 -27.00 5.57 -17.91
CA SER A 123 -28.25 5.69 -18.68
C SER A 123 -27.86 5.87 -20.15
N ASN A 124 -28.18 4.88 -20.99
CA ASN A 124 -28.03 4.97 -22.44
C ASN A 124 -28.92 6.07 -23.04
#